data_AF-A0A353JB11-F1
#
_entry.id   AF-A0A353JB11-F1
#
_cell.length_a   1.000
_cell.length_b   1.000
_cell.length_c   1.000
_cell.angle_alpha   90.00
_cell.angle_beta   90.00
_cell.angle_gamma   90.00
#
_symmetry.space_group_name_H-M   'P 1'
#
loop_
_entity.id
_entity.type
_entity.pdbx_description
1 polymer ?
#
loop_
_entity_poly.entity_id
_entity_poly.type
_entity_poly.pdbx_seq_one_letter_code
_entity_poly.pdbx_strand_id
1 'polypeptide(L)'
;MDNVNLSNTNEYPGVPAAIYCSNTSNVVIKDSTINFKGTYGVGTNNTEGKNGTIRIENSTITVTTAGFDNAGMLGNTEGINVTIINSKITGDRQGVIARTGTWNVSGSTFTSTGKWLENEANVATNNNYLAGTWKSGNEVPAVGLNVGDTSVNAYNENVSFTATKSSANSVVARADGKYTNEMNIDAITFVNTYNKTDIAESVALNLDERIKFVTPDEINAMTAADDKNLYVVTGVVSYFNSSKPNWSQIKLQGENGEMLSHYTIAQGAGTFAESDSGVFSFSGERKAVDASLVGKTVTLIGCVKLYKGAPQMQDALVVDVESVPATVALSFDETKGTASLSKNENVMMGDEITVTATANDGFKVAKITVADGEGNETDITASKTFVAGKVNNVNVEFVDASAVVAKTFNVAFNKTNNNKGNSSYSDSFENTSDGMTFVVSSMNNNNNQWEYVRAGSKKEASIAFIVNKTAFENAIGKTSITIGSKYEASLVNSFKLVVASDDQFANVIEEHDLASQAKTGTTITTEITTPTKGAYYKYVLDLEKGSGNGFVEISALSFEEVL
;
A
#
# COMPACT_ATOMS: atom_id res chain seq x y z
N MET A 1 -32.83 -6.89 -34.13
CA MET A 1 -31.64 -6.99 -34.98
C MET A 1 -30.78 -8.13 -34.47
N ASP A 2 -30.26 -8.94 -35.38
CA ASP A 2 -29.49 -10.14 -35.09
C ASP A 2 -28.35 -10.21 -36.10
N ASN A 3 -27.11 -10.38 -35.63
CA ASN A 3 -25.90 -10.42 -36.46
C ASN A 3 -25.72 -9.17 -37.36
N VAL A 4 -26.03 -7.99 -36.84
CA VAL A 4 -25.96 -6.71 -37.59
C VAL A 4 -24.73 -5.90 -37.18
N ASN A 5 -24.04 -5.36 -38.19
CA ASN A 5 -23.02 -4.32 -38.01
C ASN A 5 -23.58 -2.97 -38.51
N LEU A 6 -23.90 -2.07 -37.58
CA LEU A 6 -24.40 -0.73 -37.85
C LEU A 6 -23.32 0.30 -37.59
N SER A 7 -23.01 1.15 -38.57
CA SER A 7 -22.07 2.26 -38.41
C SER A 7 -22.43 3.46 -39.26
N ASN A 8 -22.20 4.67 -38.76
CA ASN A 8 -22.29 5.90 -39.55
C ASN A 8 -20.95 6.64 -39.60
N THR A 9 -20.71 7.29 -40.74
CA THR A 9 -19.50 8.10 -40.97
C THR A 9 -19.70 9.56 -40.55
N ASN A 10 -20.91 10.08 -40.81
CA ASN A 10 -21.30 11.46 -40.54
C ASN A 10 -21.83 11.60 -39.12
N GLU A 11 -21.43 12.67 -38.44
CA GLU A 11 -21.99 13.03 -37.15
C GLU A 11 -23.42 13.58 -37.30
N TYR A 12 -24.31 13.16 -36.42
CA TYR A 12 -25.67 13.70 -36.35
C TYR A 12 -25.85 14.53 -35.07
N PRO A 13 -25.75 15.87 -35.14
CA PRO A 13 -25.97 16.74 -33.99
C PRO A 13 -27.47 16.82 -33.62
N GLY A 14 -27.82 16.75 -32.33
CA GLY A 14 -29.20 16.87 -31.82
C GLY A 14 -29.62 15.75 -30.85
N VAL A 15 -30.90 15.31 -30.86
CA VAL A 15 -31.39 14.13 -30.10
C VAL A 15 -31.49 12.84 -30.96
N PRO A 16 -30.55 12.46 -31.86
CA PRO A 16 -30.66 11.18 -32.55
C PRO A 16 -30.09 10.06 -31.67
N ALA A 17 -30.92 9.05 -31.43
CA ALA A 17 -30.44 7.74 -31.00
C ALA A 17 -30.20 6.86 -32.25
N ALA A 18 -29.17 6.00 -32.24
CA ALA A 18 -29.02 4.99 -33.29
C ALA A 18 -30.25 4.07 -33.33
N ILE A 19 -30.78 3.74 -32.15
CA ILE A 19 -32.04 3.05 -31.95
C ILE A 19 -32.86 3.86 -30.95
N TYR A 20 -33.97 4.42 -31.43
CA TYR A 20 -34.90 5.17 -30.60
C TYR A 20 -36.13 4.31 -30.27
N CYS A 21 -36.43 4.12 -28.99
CA CYS A 21 -37.54 3.29 -28.54
C CYS A 21 -38.69 4.17 -28.05
N SER A 22 -39.86 4.07 -28.71
CA SER A 22 -41.12 4.72 -28.32
C SER A 22 -42.01 3.79 -27.49
N ASN A 23 -43.15 4.31 -26.96
CA ASN A 23 -44.08 3.74 -25.94
C ASN A 23 -44.62 2.31 -26.14
N THR A 24 -44.24 1.60 -27.19
CA THR A 24 -44.68 0.21 -27.45
C THR A 24 -43.56 -0.67 -28.01
N SER A 25 -42.33 -0.18 -28.03
CA SER A 25 -41.21 -0.84 -28.70
C SER A 25 -40.67 -2.00 -27.88
N ASN A 26 -40.72 -3.21 -28.43
CA ASN A 26 -39.90 -4.33 -27.98
C ASN A 26 -38.66 -4.41 -28.85
N VAL A 27 -37.50 -4.11 -28.28
CA VAL A 27 -36.23 -4.07 -29.01
C VAL A 27 -35.38 -5.25 -28.58
N VAL A 28 -34.91 -6.01 -29.56
CA VAL A 28 -33.97 -7.11 -29.35
C VAL A 28 -32.75 -6.87 -30.23
N ILE A 29 -31.59 -6.81 -29.61
CA ILE A 29 -30.28 -6.63 -30.24
C ILE A 29 -29.43 -7.85 -29.85
N LYS A 30 -29.04 -8.67 -30.82
CA LYS A 30 -28.23 -9.88 -30.56
C LYS A 30 -27.05 -9.96 -31.50
N ASP A 31 -25.92 -10.41 -30.98
CA ASP A 31 -24.71 -10.73 -31.77
C ASP A 31 -24.32 -9.59 -32.74
N SER A 32 -24.58 -8.36 -32.33
CA SER A 32 -24.52 -7.17 -33.20
C SER A 32 -23.50 -6.14 -32.69
N THR A 33 -22.92 -5.39 -33.61
CA THR A 33 -22.03 -4.25 -33.30
C THR A 33 -22.66 -2.95 -33.81
N ILE A 34 -22.78 -1.96 -32.93
CA ILE A 34 -23.24 -0.60 -33.25
C ILE A 34 -22.11 0.37 -32.96
N ASN A 35 -21.61 1.06 -33.98
CA ASN A 35 -20.62 2.14 -33.85
C ASN A 35 -21.27 3.44 -34.33
N PHE A 36 -21.83 4.20 -33.40
CA PHE A 36 -22.64 5.37 -33.71
C PHE A 36 -21.91 6.69 -33.41
N LYS A 37 -21.98 7.63 -34.35
CA LYS A 37 -21.54 9.02 -34.17
C LYS A 37 -22.76 9.92 -33.94
N GLY A 38 -23.13 10.14 -32.68
CA GLY A 38 -24.31 10.90 -32.28
C GLY A 38 -24.58 10.78 -30.78
N THR A 39 -25.72 11.29 -30.30
CA THR A 39 -25.96 11.50 -28.86
C THR A 39 -26.24 10.22 -28.08
N TYR A 40 -27.05 9.31 -28.64
CA TYR A 40 -27.44 8.07 -27.96
C TYR A 40 -27.23 6.84 -28.84
N GLY A 41 -26.73 5.75 -28.28
CA GLY A 41 -26.71 4.45 -28.97
C GLY A 41 -28.11 3.87 -28.97
N VAL A 42 -28.61 3.54 -27.78
CA VAL A 42 -30.00 3.17 -27.53
C VAL A 42 -30.64 4.23 -26.65
N GLY A 43 -31.68 4.90 -27.15
CA GLY A 43 -32.35 5.97 -26.43
C GLY A 43 -33.82 5.65 -26.21
N THR A 44 -34.29 5.88 -24.99
CA THR A 44 -35.70 5.97 -24.67
C THR A 44 -35.94 7.39 -24.13
N ASN A 45 -36.87 8.13 -24.73
CA ASN A 45 -37.17 9.49 -24.28
C ASN A 45 -38.64 9.81 -24.53
N ASN A 46 -39.52 8.97 -23.97
CA ASN A 46 -40.95 9.15 -24.08
C ASN A 46 -41.58 9.51 -22.72
N THR A 47 -42.42 10.55 -22.72
CA THR A 47 -43.19 11.05 -21.58
C THR A 47 -44.60 10.45 -21.49
N GLU A 48 -45.06 9.76 -22.53
CA GLU A 48 -46.41 9.20 -22.62
C GLU A 48 -46.39 7.74 -23.09
N GLY A 49 -46.36 6.83 -22.12
CA GLY A 49 -46.58 5.40 -22.31
C GLY A 49 -45.48 4.51 -21.71
N LYS A 50 -45.87 3.27 -21.34
CA LYS A 50 -44.98 2.28 -20.73
C LYS A 50 -44.08 1.67 -21.80
N ASN A 51 -42.77 1.91 -21.76
CA ASN A 51 -41.87 1.29 -22.75
C ASN A 51 -41.83 -0.23 -22.59
N GLY A 52 -41.72 -0.91 -23.74
CA GLY A 52 -41.62 -2.36 -23.82
C GLY A 52 -40.25 -2.89 -23.35
N THR A 53 -39.98 -4.15 -23.67
CA THR A 53 -38.74 -4.81 -23.27
C THR A 53 -37.59 -4.42 -24.21
N ILE A 54 -36.43 -4.03 -23.66
CA ILE A 54 -35.19 -3.92 -24.41
C ILE A 54 -34.27 -5.07 -24.00
N ARG A 55 -33.84 -5.89 -24.96
CA ARG A 55 -32.91 -6.99 -24.73
C ARG A 55 -31.68 -6.83 -25.61
N ILE A 56 -30.50 -6.81 -24.99
CA ILE A 56 -29.20 -6.69 -25.67
C ILE A 56 -28.35 -7.91 -25.26
N GLU A 57 -27.92 -8.72 -26.22
CA GLU A 57 -27.16 -9.95 -25.97
C GLU A 57 -25.93 -10.05 -26.86
N ASN A 58 -24.79 -10.44 -26.27
CA ASN A 58 -23.54 -10.68 -27.00
C ASN A 58 -23.16 -9.54 -27.95
N SER A 59 -23.44 -8.30 -27.55
CA SER A 59 -23.44 -7.15 -28.45
C SER A 59 -22.48 -6.06 -27.99
N THR A 60 -21.97 -5.28 -28.94
CA THR A 60 -21.12 -4.11 -28.65
C THR A 60 -21.79 -2.85 -29.17
N ILE A 61 -21.96 -1.86 -28.30
CA ILE A 61 -22.49 -0.54 -28.64
C ILE A 61 -21.45 0.49 -28.24
N THR A 62 -20.97 1.25 -29.21
CA THR A 62 -20.00 2.34 -29.02
C THR A 62 -20.59 3.62 -29.59
N VAL A 63 -20.62 4.66 -28.78
CA VAL A 63 -21.14 5.98 -29.15
C VAL A 63 -20.04 7.01 -29.01
N THR A 64 -19.91 7.86 -30.02
CA THR A 64 -18.94 8.96 -30.05
C THR A 64 -19.55 10.23 -30.62
N THR A 65 -19.05 11.39 -30.24
CA THR A 65 -19.40 12.70 -30.84
C THR A 65 -18.19 13.61 -30.80
N ALA A 66 -18.13 14.62 -31.66
CA ALA A 66 -17.02 15.59 -31.65
C ALA A 66 -16.94 16.35 -30.31
N GLY A 67 -18.09 16.61 -29.68
CA GLY A 67 -18.17 17.21 -28.36
C GLY A 67 -18.03 16.23 -27.19
N PHE A 68 -17.89 14.93 -27.46
CA PHE A 68 -17.86 13.84 -26.47
C PHE A 68 -19.07 13.74 -25.53
N ASP A 69 -20.06 14.61 -25.71
CA ASP A 69 -21.30 14.64 -24.95
C ASP A 69 -22.28 13.63 -25.54
N ASN A 70 -22.21 12.38 -25.07
CA ASN A 70 -23.01 11.28 -25.57
C ASN A 70 -23.13 10.14 -24.55
N ALA A 71 -24.13 9.29 -24.73
CA ALA A 71 -24.33 8.10 -23.92
C ALA A 71 -24.53 6.83 -24.77
N GLY A 72 -23.91 5.73 -24.34
CA GLY A 72 -24.12 4.42 -24.96
C GLY A 72 -25.59 3.99 -24.93
N MET A 73 -26.23 4.13 -23.76
CA MET A 73 -27.65 3.86 -23.57
C MET A 73 -28.30 4.84 -22.58
N LEU A 74 -29.49 5.33 -22.92
CA LEU A 74 -30.36 6.12 -22.05
C LEU A 74 -31.72 5.41 -21.88
N GLY A 75 -31.97 4.92 -20.67
CA GLY A 75 -33.25 4.37 -20.25
C GLY A 75 -33.96 5.31 -19.28
N ASN A 76 -35.05 5.91 -19.75
CA ASN A 76 -35.64 7.13 -19.20
C ASN A 76 -37.17 7.16 -19.27
N THR A 77 -37.79 6.05 -19.65
CA THR A 77 -39.24 5.97 -19.82
C THR A 77 -39.81 5.02 -18.79
N GLU A 78 -40.86 5.47 -18.11
CA GLU A 78 -41.59 4.70 -17.10
C GLU A 78 -42.02 3.31 -17.64
N GLY A 79 -41.93 2.29 -16.79
CA GLY A 79 -42.23 0.90 -17.07
C GLY A 79 -41.18 0.13 -17.85
N ILE A 80 -40.01 0.73 -18.16
CA ILE A 80 -39.00 0.07 -19.00
C ILE A 80 -38.45 -1.20 -18.33
N ASN A 81 -38.34 -2.28 -19.12
CA ASN A 81 -37.69 -3.51 -18.69
C ASN A 81 -36.50 -3.80 -19.62
N VAL A 82 -35.30 -3.69 -19.08
CA VAL A 82 -34.05 -3.84 -19.83
C VAL A 82 -33.34 -5.11 -19.38
N THR A 83 -32.90 -5.92 -20.34
CA THR A 83 -31.99 -7.04 -20.12
C THR A 83 -30.73 -6.89 -20.96
N ILE A 84 -29.56 -6.95 -20.33
CA ILE A 84 -28.26 -6.86 -21.00
C ILE A 84 -27.42 -8.08 -20.61
N ILE A 85 -26.96 -8.85 -21.59
CA ILE A 85 -26.24 -10.10 -21.38
C ILE A 85 -24.97 -10.09 -22.23
N ASN A 86 -23.82 -10.39 -21.62
CA ASN A 86 -22.54 -10.54 -22.30
C ASN A 86 -22.22 -9.41 -23.30
N SER A 87 -22.59 -8.18 -22.97
CA SER A 87 -22.53 -7.05 -23.90
C SER A 87 -21.62 -5.93 -23.38
N LYS A 88 -21.13 -5.11 -24.31
CA LYS A 88 -20.27 -3.95 -24.01
C LYS A 88 -20.97 -2.69 -24.47
N ILE A 89 -21.18 -1.73 -23.57
CA ILE A 89 -21.81 -0.45 -23.89
C ILE A 89 -20.86 0.68 -23.50
N THR A 90 -20.46 1.48 -24.49
CA THR A 90 -19.46 2.54 -24.35
C THR A 90 -20.01 3.85 -24.89
N GLY A 91 -19.83 4.92 -24.12
CA GLY A 91 -19.98 6.30 -24.59
C GLY A 91 -18.80 7.14 -24.10
N ASP A 92 -18.58 8.30 -24.72
CA ASP A 92 -17.49 9.17 -24.31
C ASP A 92 -17.77 9.91 -22.99
N ARG A 93 -19.05 10.28 -22.74
CA ARG A 93 -19.50 10.86 -21.47
C ARG A 93 -20.10 9.80 -20.55
N GLN A 94 -21.10 9.04 -21.02
CA GLN A 94 -21.73 7.99 -20.23
C GLN A 94 -21.81 6.63 -20.94
N GLY A 95 -21.63 5.54 -20.20
CA GLY A 95 -21.91 4.20 -20.74
C GLY A 95 -23.41 3.95 -20.78
N VAL A 96 -24.02 3.79 -19.60
CA VAL A 96 -25.45 3.52 -19.41
C VAL A 96 -26.03 4.52 -18.42
N ILE A 97 -27.23 5.02 -18.73
CA ILE A 97 -28.05 5.83 -17.83
C ILE A 97 -29.34 5.06 -17.59
N ALA A 98 -29.48 4.48 -16.39
CA ALA A 98 -30.63 3.74 -15.92
C ALA A 98 -31.45 4.59 -14.93
N ARG A 99 -32.23 5.54 -15.45
CA ARG A 99 -32.99 6.50 -14.61
C ARG A 99 -34.27 5.92 -14.02
N THR A 100 -34.84 4.89 -14.64
CA THR A 100 -36.15 4.36 -14.27
C THR A 100 -36.29 2.87 -14.67
N GLY A 101 -37.27 2.18 -14.09
CA GLY A 101 -37.65 0.82 -14.48
C GLY A 101 -36.77 -0.31 -13.95
N THR A 102 -36.91 -1.48 -14.56
CA THR A 102 -36.22 -2.72 -14.15
C THR A 102 -35.08 -3.04 -15.10
N TRP A 103 -33.90 -3.32 -14.55
CA TRP A 103 -32.69 -3.64 -15.28
C TRP A 103 -32.09 -4.95 -14.78
N ASN A 104 -31.87 -5.88 -15.71
CA ASN A 104 -31.25 -7.18 -15.45
C ASN A 104 -30.00 -7.32 -16.30
N VAL A 105 -28.83 -7.27 -15.65
CA VAL A 105 -27.53 -7.25 -16.31
C VAL A 105 -26.72 -8.48 -15.92
N SER A 106 -26.14 -9.15 -16.90
CA SER A 106 -25.21 -10.26 -16.66
C SER A 106 -24.03 -10.23 -17.61
N GLY A 107 -22.82 -10.54 -17.12
CA GLY A 107 -21.63 -10.69 -17.96
C GLY A 107 -21.23 -9.46 -18.78
N SER A 108 -21.70 -8.26 -18.41
CA SER A 108 -21.67 -7.08 -19.29
C SER A 108 -20.76 -5.98 -18.74
N THR A 109 -20.27 -5.12 -19.63
CA THR A 109 -19.36 -4.01 -19.29
C THR A 109 -19.90 -2.67 -19.74
N PHE A 110 -19.88 -1.68 -18.84
CA PHE A 110 -20.27 -0.30 -19.12
C PHE A 110 -19.09 0.66 -18.97
N THR A 111 -18.88 1.49 -19.99
CA THR A 111 -17.68 2.33 -20.08
C THR A 111 -18.04 3.76 -20.43
N SER A 112 -17.60 4.70 -19.60
CA SER A 112 -17.36 6.09 -20.03
C SER A 112 -15.90 6.23 -20.46
N THR A 113 -15.60 6.72 -21.66
CA THR A 113 -14.18 6.87 -22.07
C THR A 113 -13.45 7.97 -21.31
N GLY A 114 -14.20 8.87 -20.65
CA GLY A 114 -13.64 10.01 -19.91
C GLY A 114 -13.28 11.20 -20.80
N LYS A 115 -13.38 11.08 -22.14
CA LYS A 115 -13.02 12.17 -23.05
C LYS A 115 -13.82 13.45 -22.83
N TRP A 116 -15.06 13.34 -22.38
CA TRP A 116 -15.85 14.53 -22.05
C TRP A 116 -15.24 15.34 -20.89
N LEU A 117 -14.53 14.68 -19.98
CA LEU A 117 -13.86 15.29 -18.82
C LEU A 117 -12.45 15.83 -19.14
N GLU A 118 -11.95 15.65 -20.36
CA GLU A 118 -10.68 16.28 -20.79
C GLU A 118 -10.81 17.82 -20.88
N ASN A 119 -12.04 18.35 -20.87
CA ASN A 119 -12.34 19.78 -20.80
C ASN A 119 -12.64 20.22 -19.35
N GLU A 120 -11.88 21.19 -18.84
CA GLU A 120 -12.00 21.71 -17.46
C GLU A 120 -13.40 22.25 -17.11
N ALA A 121 -14.11 22.90 -18.05
CA ALA A 121 -15.47 23.37 -17.82
C ALA A 121 -16.46 22.21 -17.63
N ASN A 122 -16.22 21.08 -18.30
CA ASN A 122 -17.02 19.87 -18.14
C ASN A 122 -16.70 19.18 -16.81
N VAL A 123 -15.46 19.25 -16.31
CA VAL A 123 -15.10 18.77 -14.96
C VAL A 123 -15.89 19.52 -13.90
N ALA A 124 -15.92 20.86 -13.96
CA ALA A 124 -16.72 21.66 -13.03
C ALA A 124 -18.22 21.32 -13.10
N THR A 125 -18.73 21.12 -14.32
CA THR A 125 -20.12 20.70 -14.55
C THR A 125 -20.40 19.31 -13.98
N ASN A 126 -19.49 18.36 -14.19
CA ASN A 126 -19.58 17.00 -13.63
C ASN A 126 -19.61 17.01 -12.11
N ASN A 127 -18.74 17.81 -11.48
CA ASN A 127 -18.68 17.94 -10.03
C ASN A 127 -20.00 18.48 -9.46
N ASN A 128 -20.65 19.41 -10.16
CA ASN A 128 -21.99 19.88 -9.78
C ASN A 128 -23.04 18.76 -9.86
N TYR A 129 -22.94 17.82 -10.81
CA TYR A 129 -23.84 16.68 -10.89
C TYR A 129 -23.55 15.60 -9.84
N LEU A 130 -22.29 15.43 -9.44
CA LEU A 130 -21.92 14.52 -8.35
C LEU A 130 -22.46 15.03 -7.00
N ALA A 131 -22.36 16.33 -6.76
CA ALA A 131 -22.75 16.98 -5.50
C ALA A 131 -24.20 17.50 -5.45
N GLY A 132 -24.88 17.59 -6.60
CA GLY A 132 -26.14 18.34 -6.74
C GLY A 132 -27.18 17.65 -7.61
N THR A 133 -28.13 18.44 -8.12
CA THR A 133 -29.30 17.93 -8.85
C THR A 133 -28.98 17.67 -10.32
N TRP A 134 -29.47 16.54 -10.81
CA TRP A 134 -29.42 16.08 -12.19
C TRP A 134 -30.50 16.78 -13.00
N LYS A 135 -30.23 16.98 -14.30
CA LYS A 135 -31.17 17.65 -15.22
C LYS A 135 -31.70 16.65 -16.24
N SER A 136 -32.34 17.11 -17.31
CA SER A 136 -32.94 16.24 -18.33
C SER A 136 -31.91 15.50 -19.18
N GLY A 137 -32.34 14.43 -19.85
CA GLY A 137 -31.52 13.72 -20.85
C GLY A 137 -30.27 13.06 -20.27
N ASN A 138 -29.09 13.47 -20.75
CA ASN A 138 -27.80 12.99 -20.27
C ASN A 138 -27.08 13.99 -19.35
N GLU A 139 -27.79 14.96 -18.80
CA GLU A 139 -27.26 15.91 -17.81
C GLU A 139 -27.18 15.29 -16.40
N VAL A 140 -26.29 14.29 -16.31
CA VAL A 140 -25.95 13.48 -15.14
C VAL A 140 -24.42 13.30 -15.12
N PRO A 141 -23.85 12.71 -14.05
CA PRO A 141 -22.42 12.42 -13.99
C PRO A 141 -21.90 11.62 -15.20
N ALA A 142 -20.70 11.96 -15.63
CA ALA A 142 -19.99 11.31 -16.71
C ALA A 142 -19.34 10.01 -16.23
N VAL A 143 -20.15 8.95 -16.15
CA VAL A 143 -19.74 7.65 -15.59
C VAL A 143 -20.19 6.48 -16.45
N GLY A 144 -19.56 5.32 -16.24
CA GLY A 144 -19.92 4.07 -16.92
C GLY A 144 -21.38 3.68 -16.70
N LEU A 145 -21.89 3.84 -15.47
CA LEU A 145 -23.26 3.51 -15.10
C LEU A 145 -23.85 4.59 -14.18
N ASN A 146 -24.95 5.21 -14.60
CA ASN A 146 -25.80 6.00 -13.71
C ASN A 146 -27.05 5.20 -13.37
N VAL A 147 -27.46 5.18 -12.09
CA VAL A 147 -28.68 4.52 -11.63
C VAL A 147 -29.54 5.51 -10.84
N GLY A 148 -30.83 5.60 -11.20
CA GLY A 148 -31.79 6.49 -10.54
C GLY A 148 -31.74 7.93 -11.04
N ASP A 149 -32.22 8.84 -10.19
CA ASP A 149 -32.26 10.28 -10.45
C ASP A 149 -32.23 11.04 -9.12
N THR A 150 -31.99 12.34 -9.16
CA THR A 150 -32.06 13.24 -8.00
C THR A 150 -33.24 14.21 -8.08
N SER A 151 -33.98 14.23 -9.20
CA SER A 151 -35.09 15.14 -9.44
C SER A 151 -36.45 14.45 -9.33
N VAL A 152 -37.27 14.93 -8.38
CA VAL A 152 -38.61 14.40 -8.02
C VAL A 152 -39.63 14.40 -9.17
N ASN A 153 -39.40 15.24 -10.18
CA ASN A 153 -40.29 15.40 -11.33
C ASN A 153 -39.66 14.91 -12.64
N ALA A 154 -38.46 14.34 -12.59
CA ALA A 154 -37.83 13.86 -13.80
C ALA A 154 -38.52 12.58 -14.30
N TYR A 155 -38.78 11.60 -13.42
CA TYR A 155 -39.46 10.33 -13.74
C TYR A 155 -40.31 9.84 -12.56
N ASN A 156 -41.23 8.90 -12.83
CA ASN A 156 -42.33 8.58 -11.91
C ASN A 156 -42.32 7.18 -11.28
N GLU A 157 -41.20 6.47 -11.30
CA GLU A 157 -41.11 5.13 -10.70
C GLU A 157 -39.69 4.79 -10.19
N ASN A 158 -39.63 3.75 -9.38
CA ASN A 158 -38.41 3.16 -8.83
C ASN A 158 -37.48 2.61 -9.92
N VAL A 159 -36.19 2.61 -9.64
CA VAL A 159 -35.21 1.79 -10.37
C VAL A 159 -34.92 0.52 -9.58
N SER A 160 -35.06 -0.64 -10.23
CA SER A 160 -34.57 -1.92 -9.72
C SER A 160 -33.47 -2.41 -10.64
N PHE A 161 -32.22 -2.30 -10.21
CA PHE A 161 -31.05 -2.67 -11.01
C PHE A 161 -30.36 -3.91 -10.43
N THR A 162 -30.35 -5.01 -11.19
CA THR A 162 -29.65 -6.24 -10.80
C THR A 162 -28.48 -6.48 -11.75
N ALA A 163 -27.28 -6.67 -11.20
CA ALA A 163 -26.09 -6.98 -11.99
C ALA A 163 -25.33 -8.18 -11.44
N THR A 164 -24.98 -9.09 -12.35
CA THR A 164 -24.19 -10.29 -12.07
C THR A 164 -23.01 -10.39 -13.02
N LYS A 165 -21.84 -10.83 -12.54
CA LYS A 165 -20.62 -11.05 -13.34
C LYS A 165 -20.29 -9.87 -14.28
N SER A 166 -20.61 -8.66 -13.87
CA SER A 166 -20.57 -7.46 -14.72
C SER A 166 -19.51 -6.48 -14.23
N SER A 167 -19.27 -5.42 -14.98
CA SER A 167 -18.36 -4.35 -14.58
C SER A 167 -18.77 -3.00 -15.15
N ALA A 168 -18.40 -1.96 -14.45
CA ALA A 168 -18.46 -0.58 -14.92
C ALA A 168 -17.18 0.12 -14.51
N ASN A 169 -16.68 1.02 -15.35
CA ASN A 169 -15.49 1.78 -14.99
C ASN A 169 -15.77 2.94 -14.03
N SER A 170 -17.04 3.29 -13.83
CA SER A 170 -17.55 4.14 -12.75
C SER A 170 -19.06 3.96 -12.62
N VAL A 171 -19.56 4.10 -11.38
CA VAL A 171 -20.97 3.93 -11.04
C VAL A 171 -21.39 5.10 -10.16
N VAL A 172 -22.49 5.76 -10.51
CA VAL A 172 -23.16 6.71 -9.62
C VAL A 172 -24.61 6.30 -9.47
N ALA A 173 -25.07 6.20 -8.23
CA ALA A 173 -26.47 5.93 -7.94
C ALA A 173 -27.04 6.96 -6.97
N ARG A 174 -28.26 7.43 -7.29
CA ARG A 174 -28.99 8.44 -6.52
C ARG A 174 -30.47 8.08 -6.41
N ALA A 175 -31.15 8.65 -5.42
CA ALA A 175 -32.60 8.66 -5.32
C ALA A 175 -33.09 10.08 -5.04
N ASP A 176 -34.29 10.40 -5.52
CA ASP A 176 -34.93 11.72 -5.41
C ASP A 176 -35.69 11.90 -4.08
N GLY A 177 -35.71 10.87 -3.23
CA GLY A 177 -36.44 10.82 -1.97
C GLY A 177 -37.93 10.49 -2.09
N LYS A 178 -38.49 10.42 -3.31
CA LYS A 178 -39.86 9.99 -3.57
C LYS A 178 -39.92 8.52 -3.98
N TYR A 179 -38.99 8.08 -4.82
CA TYR A 179 -38.89 6.70 -5.29
C TYR A 179 -37.74 5.97 -4.62
N THR A 180 -37.95 4.69 -4.36
CA THR A 180 -36.96 3.82 -3.72
C THR A 180 -36.18 3.10 -4.81
N ASN A 181 -34.95 3.55 -5.06
CA ASN A 181 -34.06 2.90 -6.01
C ASN A 181 -33.28 1.80 -5.31
N GLU A 182 -33.11 0.67 -5.99
CA GLU A 182 -32.46 -0.52 -5.48
C GLU A 182 -31.40 -1.03 -6.46
N MET A 183 -30.26 -1.44 -5.91
CA MET A 183 -29.19 -2.13 -6.62
C MET A 183 -28.89 -3.47 -5.97
N ASN A 184 -29.04 -4.55 -6.73
CA ASN A 184 -28.65 -5.92 -6.35
C ASN A 184 -27.36 -6.29 -7.08
N ILE A 185 -26.26 -6.46 -6.36
CA ILE A 185 -24.92 -6.63 -6.93
C ILE A 185 -24.28 -7.92 -6.42
N ASP A 186 -23.85 -8.78 -7.34
CA ASP A 186 -23.10 -9.99 -6.97
C ASP A 186 -21.65 -9.73 -6.57
N ALA A 187 -21.01 -10.71 -5.95
CA ALA A 187 -19.62 -10.62 -5.49
C ALA A 187 -18.63 -10.19 -6.59
N ILE A 188 -18.79 -10.73 -7.81
CA ILE A 188 -17.92 -10.40 -8.95
C ILE A 188 -18.15 -8.97 -9.44
N THR A 189 -19.40 -8.54 -9.55
CA THR A 189 -19.72 -7.19 -10.01
C THR A 189 -19.21 -6.18 -9.01
N PHE A 190 -19.45 -6.40 -7.72
CA PHE A 190 -19.00 -5.54 -6.64
C PHE A 190 -17.50 -5.28 -6.71
N VAL A 191 -16.67 -6.33 -6.71
CA VAL A 191 -15.22 -6.15 -6.73
C VAL A 191 -14.69 -5.50 -8.00
N ASN A 192 -15.35 -5.71 -9.14
CA ASN A 192 -14.96 -5.06 -10.40
C ASN A 192 -15.33 -3.55 -10.45
N THR A 193 -16.27 -3.11 -9.60
CA THR A 193 -16.78 -1.72 -9.57
C THR A 193 -16.47 -0.94 -8.29
N TYR A 194 -16.06 -1.59 -7.19
CA TYR A 194 -16.04 -1.05 -5.83
C TYR A 194 -15.33 0.30 -5.68
N ASN A 195 -14.10 0.41 -6.17
CA ASN A 195 -13.32 1.66 -6.09
C ASN A 195 -13.80 2.76 -7.05
N LYS A 196 -14.90 2.52 -7.77
CA LYS A 196 -15.48 3.45 -8.73
C LYS A 196 -16.97 3.67 -8.48
N THR A 197 -17.51 3.24 -7.33
CA THR A 197 -18.92 3.42 -6.98
C THR A 197 -19.12 4.60 -6.05
N ASP A 198 -20.03 5.50 -6.42
CA ASP A 198 -20.58 6.56 -5.59
C ASP A 198 -22.10 6.33 -5.50
N ILE A 199 -22.52 5.61 -4.47
CA ILE A 199 -23.92 5.20 -4.25
C ILE A 199 -24.42 5.94 -3.02
N ALA A 200 -25.46 6.77 -3.18
CA ALA A 200 -26.04 7.50 -2.06
C ALA A 200 -26.75 6.53 -1.10
N GLU A 201 -26.74 6.83 0.20
CA GLU A 201 -27.44 6.06 1.25
C GLU A 201 -28.95 5.90 0.99
N SER A 202 -29.54 6.80 0.21
CA SER A 202 -30.94 6.75 -0.21
C SER A 202 -31.24 5.67 -1.27
N VAL A 203 -30.21 5.02 -1.82
CA VAL A 203 -30.32 3.87 -2.71
C VAL A 203 -30.09 2.60 -1.90
N ALA A 204 -31.05 1.69 -1.94
CA ALA A 204 -30.92 0.39 -1.27
C ALA A 204 -29.89 -0.47 -2.03
N LEU A 205 -28.68 -0.59 -1.49
CA LEU A 205 -27.63 -1.46 -2.02
C LEU A 205 -27.67 -2.82 -1.33
N ASN A 206 -28.07 -3.84 -2.08
CA ASN A 206 -28.11 -5.22 -1.66
C ASN A 206 -26.91 -5.98 -2.25
N LEU A 207 -26.02 -6.41 -1.36
CA LEU A 207 -24.80 -7.13 -1.72
C LEU A 207 -25.01 -8.65 -1.54
N ASP A 208 -24.38 -9.43 -2.42
CA ASP A 208 -24.24 -10.88 -2.26
C ASP A 208 -23.67 -11.23 -0.88
N GLU A 209 -24.27 -12.21 -0.22
CA GLU A 209 -23.89 -12.63 1.12
C GLU A 209 -22.45 -13.13 1.22
N ARG A 210 -21.82 -13.48 0.10
CA ARG A 210 -20.42 -13.90 0.01
C ARG A 210 -19.42 -12.74 0.08
N ILE A 211 -19.89 -11.50 0.10
CA ILE A 211 -19.07 -10.32 0.39
C ILE A 211 -19.05 -10.11 1.90
N LYS A 212 -17.86 -10.15 2.50
CA LYS A 212 -17.67 -10.04 3.96
C LYS A 212 -16.73 -8.87 4.28
N PHE A 213 -17.22 -7.89 5.02
CA PHE A 213 -16.39 -6.83 5.59
C PHE A 213 -15.87 -7.33 6.94
N VAL A 214 -14.56 -7.38 7.09
CA VAL A 214 -13.91 -8.04 8.22
C VAL A 214 -12.69 -7.27 8.72
N THR A 215 -12.33 -7.50 9.98
CA THR A 215 -11.08 -7.01 10.56
C THR A 215 -9.90 -7.92 10.22
N PRO A 216 -8.66 -7.44 10.35
CA PRO A 216 -7.47 -8.28 10.26
C PRO A 216 -7.50 -9.49 11.23
N ASP A 217 -8.08 -9.36 12.42
CA ASP A 217 -8.24 -10.45 13.39
C ASP A 217 -9.21 -11.54 12.92
N GLU A 218 -10.33 -11.13 12.33
CA GLU A 218 -11.31 -12.08 11.79
C GLU A 218 -10.70 -12.90 10.65
N ILE A 219 -9.88 -12.28 9.79
CA ILE A 219 -9.10 -13.00 8.76
C ILE A 219 -8.16 -14.03 9.41
N ASN A 220 -7.42 -13.63 10.45
CA ASN A 220 -6.47 -14.51 11.13
C ASN A 220 -7.14 -15.74 11.77
N ALA A 221 -8.45 -15.66 12.05
CA ALA A 221 -9.25 -16.76 12.62
C ALA A 221 -9.88 -17.70 11.57
N MET A 222 -9.76 -17.40 10.27
CA MET A 222 -10.44 -18.16 9.22
C MET A 222 -9.89 -19.58 9.01
N THR A 223 -10.67 -20.39 8.30
CA THR A 223 -10.38 -21.79 8.04
C THR A 223 -10.51 -22.11 6.54
N ALA A 224 -10.34 -23.37 6.16
CA ALA A 224 -10.55 -23.79 4.77
C ALA A 224 -12.02 -23.68 4.31
N ALA A 225 -12.98 -23.55 5.23
CA ALA A 225 -14.41 -23.38 4.88
C ALA A 225 -14.74 -21.98 4.34
N ASP A 226 -13.80 -21.03 4.50
CA ASP A 226 -13.97 -19.61 4.20
C ASP A 226 -13.51 -19.24 2.76
N ASP A 227 -13.03 -20.21 1.98
CA ASP A 227 -12.38 -20.00 0.68
C ASP A 227 -13.32 -19.60 -0.48
N LYS A 228 -14.63 -19.53 -0.21
CA LYS A 228 -15.68 -19.17 -1.18
C LYS A 228 -16.22 -17.76 -1.06
N ASN A 229 -15.64 -16.94 -0.17
CA ASN A 229 -16.06 -15.57 0.05
C ASN A 229 -15.03 -14.57 -0.50
N LEU A 230 -15.49 -13.36 -0.78
CA LEU A 230 -14.63 -12.20 -0.95
C LEU A 230 -14.63 -11.39 0.33
N TYR A 231 -13.44 -11.06 0.80
CA TYR A 231 -13.23 -10.31 2.03
C TYR A 231 -12.74 -8.91 1.72
N VAL A 232 -13.39 -7.94 2.35
CA VAL A 232 -13.01 -6.53 2.37
C VAL A 232 -12.38 -6.26 3.74
N VAL A 233 -11.12 -5.85 3.76
CA VAL A 233 -10.38 -5.57 5.01
C VAL A 233 -9.67 -4.24 4.89
N THR A 234 -9.76 -3.43 5.95
CA THR A 234 -9.13 -2.11 6.03
C THR A 234 -8.10 -2.11 7.16
N GLY A 235 -6.95 -1.47 6.94
CA GLY A 235 -5.93 -1.33 7.97
C GLY A 235 -4.77 -0.43 7.54
N VAL A 236 -3.93 -0.05 8.51
CA VAL A 236 -2.73 0.76 8.25
C VAL A 236 -1.60 -0.14 7.77
N VAL A 237 -0.95 0.23 6.67
CA VAL A 237 0.23 -0.50 6.18
C VAL A 237 1.43 -0.18 7.07
N SER A 238 1.89 -1.14 7.86
CA SER A 238 3.02 -0.97 8.79
C SER A 238 4.32 -1.63 8.31
N TYR A 239 4.24 -2.44 7.26
CA TYR A 239 5.39 -3.09 6.64
C TYR A 239 5.19 -3.24 5.15
N PHE A 240 6.27 -3.10 4.40
CA PHE A 240 6.33 -3.33 2.97
C PHE A 240 7.60 -4.09 2.59
N ASN A 241 7.46 -5.06 1.68
CA ASN A 241 8.58 -5.69 1.01
C ASN A 241 8.21 -6.09 -0.41
N SER A 242 8.90 -5.49 -1.38
CA SER A 242 8.81 -5.88 -2.78
C SER A 242 10.06 -6.67 -3.17
N SER A 243 9.88 -7.98 -3.32
CA SER A 243 10.92 -8.89 -3.80
C SER A 243 10.54 -9.54 -5.14
N LYS A 244 9.39 -9.20 -5.71
CA LYS A 244 8.83 -9.79 -6.93
C LYS A 244 8.17 -8.72 -7.81
N PRO A 245 8.22 -8.86 -9.14
CA PRO A 245 7.72 -7.84 -10.07
C PRO A 245 6.19 -7.72 -10.07
N ASN A 246 5.47 -8.76 -9.67
CA ASN A 246 4.03 -8.89 -9.85
C ASN A 246 3.23 -8.92 -8.54
N TRP A 247 3.89 -8.78 -7.39
CA TRP A 247 3.24 -8.67 -6.09
C TRP A 247 4.18 -8.15 -5.01
N SER A 248 3.59 -7.50 -3.99
CA SER A 248 4.31 -7.09 -2.79
C SER A 248 3.78 -7.80 -1.55
N GLN A 249 4.63 -7.92 -0.54
CA GLN A 249 4.21 -8.29 0.81
C GLN A 249 3.94 -7.01 1.57
N ILE A 250 2.82 -6.99 2.30
CA ILE A 250 2.56 -5.97 3.30
C ILE A 250 2.12 -6.62 4.60
N LYS A 251 2.15 -5.82 5.67
CA LYS A 251 1.37 -6.12 6.86
C LYS A 251 0.35 -5.02 7.09
N LEU A 252 -0.88 -5.43 7.39
CA LEU A 252 -1.94 -4.52 7.82
C LEU A 252 -2.04 -4.57 9.33
N GLN A 253 -1.96 -3.40 9.94
CA GLN A 253 -2.30 -3.19 11.33
C GLN A 253 -3.77 -2.79 11.40
N GLY A 254 -4.56 -3.59 12.11
CA GLY A 254 -5.95 -3.22 12.43
C GLY A 254 -6.04 -2.23 13.58
N GLU A 255 -7.26 -1.84 13.93
CA GLU A 255 -7.49 -0.80 14.95
C GLU A 255 -7.01 -1.20 16.34
N ASN A 256 -6.96 -2.50 16.65
CA ASN A 256 -6.53 -3.03 17.95
C ASN A 256 -5.05 -3.42 17.98
N GLY A 257 -4.28 -3.06 16.93
CA GLY A 257 -2.86 -3.35 16.81
C GLY A 257 -2.53 -4.76 16.32
N GLU A 258 -3.54 -5.54 15.95
CA GLU A 258 -3.38 -6.85 15.33
C GLU A 258 -2.71 -6.76 13.97
N MET A 259 -2.01 -7.81 13.58
CA MET A 259 -1.20 -7.83 12.37
C MET A 259 -1.64 -8.93 11.42
N LEU A 260 -2.17 -8.55 10.26
CA LEU A 260 -2.40 -9.49 9.17
C LEU A 260 -1.21 -9.47 8.21
N SER A 261 -0.58 -10.63 8.03
CA SER A 261 0.53 -10.81 7.08
C SER A 261 0.00 -11.25 5.72
N HIS A 262 0.34 -10.51 4.66
CA HIS A 262 -0.21 -10.74 3.33
C HIS A 262 0.86 -11.11 2.30
N TYR A 263 0.52 -12.08 1.43
CA TYR A 263 1.32 -12.48 0.28
C TYR A 263 0.42 -12.33 -0.95
N THR A 264 0.71 -11.34 -1.80
CA THR A 264 0.00 -10.98 -3.05
C THR A 264 -0.95 -9.78 -3.03
N ILE A 265 -0.40 -8.58 -2.81
CA ILE A 265 -1.10 -7.37 -3.27
C ILE A 265 -0.68 -7.05 -4.68
N ALA A 266 -1.67 -7.00 -5.57
CA ALA A 266 -1.52 -6.53 -6.93
C ALA A 266 -2.30 -5.21 -7.11
N GLN A 267 -1.72 -4.27 -7.83
CA GLN A 267 -2.45 -3.25 -8.59
C GLN A 267 -2.42 -3.66 -10.06
N GLY A 268 -3.50 -3.57 -10.81
CA GLY A 268 -3.47 -3.96 -12.21
C GLY A 268 -4.82 -4.05 -12.90
N ALA A 269 -4.78 -4.23 -14.22
CA ALA A 269 -5.96 -4.45 -15.04
C ALA A 269 -6.31 -5.95 -15.05
N GLY A 270 -7.45 -6.28 -14.47
CA GLY A 270 -7.97 -7.65 -14.42
C GLY A 270 -9.37 -7.67 -13.83
N THR A 271 -9.93 -8.86 -13.72
CA THR A 271 -11.27 -9.07 -13.15
C THR A 271 -11.26 -10.30 -12.25
N PHE A 272 -12.10 -10.28 -11.23
CA PHE A 272 -12.39 -11.51 -10.50
C PHE A 272 -13.25 -12.42 -11.36
N ALA A 273 -13.00 -13.72 -11.25
CA ALA A 273 -13.80 -14.78 -11.83
C ALA A 273 -14.18 -15.78 -10.74
N GLU A 274 -15.35 -16.38 -10.91
CA GLU A 274 -15.85 -17.46 -10.07
C GLU A 274 -15.72 -18.77 -10.83
N SER A 275 -15.11 -19.77 -10.19
CA SER A 275 -15.04 -21.14 -10.70
C SER A 275 -16.36 -21.89 -10.52
N ASP A 276 -16.52 -23.03 -11.18
CA ASP A 276 -17.71 -23.88 -11.05
C ASP A 276 -17.94 -24.39 -9.60
N SER A 277 -16.89 -24.40 -8.76
CA SER A 277 -16.98 -24.78 -7.34
C SER A 277 -17.32 -23.61 -6.40
N GLY A 278 -17.54 -22.41 -6.95
CA GLY A 278 -17.88 -21.19 -6.21
C GLY A 278 -16.68 -20.47 -5.58
N VAL A 279 -15.45 -20.84 -5.95
CA VAL A 279 -14.22 -20.19 -5.47
C VAL A 279 -13.87 -19.04 -6.39
N PHE A 280 -13.56 -17.89 -5.77
CA PHE A 280 -13.13 -16.69 -6.47
C PHE A 280 -11.62 -16.69 -6.73
N SER A 281 -11.23 -16.05 -7.83
CA SER A 281 -9.81 -15.80 -8.14
C SER A 281 -9.66 -14.57 -9.02
N PHE A 282 -8.53 -13.88 -8.88
CA PHE A 282 -8.21 -12.75 -9.75
C PHE A 282 -7.48 -13.21 -11.01
N SER A 283 -8.02 -12.87 -12.17
CA SER A 283 -7.41 -13.09 -13.48
C SER A 283 -7.06 -11.76 -14.14
N GLY A 284 -5.78 -11.55 -14.46
CA GLY A 284 -5.32 -10.35 -15.15
C GLY A 284 -3.86 -10.02 -14.88
N GLU A 285 -3.44 -8.86 -15.35
CA GLU A 285 -2.11 -8.33 -15.07
C GLU A 285 -2.01 -7.93 -13.60
N ARG A 286 -0.92 -8.34 -12.95
CA ARG A 286 -0.61 -8.01 -11.57
C ARG A 286 0.67 -7.18 -11.53
N LYS A 287 0.62 -6.03 -10.89
CA LYS A 287 1.79 -5.20 -10.58
C LYS A 287 1.97 -5.13 -9.08
N ALA A 288 3.21 -5.22 -8.64
CA ALA A 288 3.58 -4.95 -7.26
C ALA A 288 3.11 -3.54 -6.84
N VAL A 289 2.62 -3.42 -5.62
CA VAL A 289 2.39 -2.10 -4.99
C VAL A 289 3.71 -1.49 -4.56
N ASP A 290 3.71 -0.18 -4.29
CA ASP A 290 4.88 0.60 -3.94
C ASP A 290 5.01 0.89 -2.42
N ALA A 291 6.23 1.20 -1.97
CA ALA A 291 6.53 1.53 -0.58
C ALA A 291 5.78 2.77 -0.06
N SER A 292 5.31 3.65 -0.94
CA SER A 292 4.49 4.83 -0.60
C SER A 292 3.13 4.53 0.04
N LEU A 293 2.75 3.25 0.17
CA LEU A 293 1.58 2.83 0.95
C LEU A 293 1.88 2.74 2.44
N VAL A 294 3.14 2.60 2.86
CA VAL A 294 3.50 2.54 4.29
C VAL A 294 3.01 3.79 5.00
N GLY A 295 2.33 3.60 6.14
CA GLY A 295 1.71 4.66 6.91
C GLY A 295 0.30 5.07 6.47
N LYS A 296 -0.18 4.57 5.32
CA LYS A 296 -1.53 4.85 4.84
C LYS A 296 -2.51 3.78 5.29
N THR A 297 -3.77 4.18 5.47
CA THR A 297 -4.88 3.25 5.60
C THR A 297 -5.23 2.75 4.20
N VAL A 298 -5.29 1.44 4.03
CA VAL A 298 -5.66 0.83 2.76
C VAL A 298 -6.83 -0.11 2.97
N THR A 299 -7.74 -0.13 2.00
CA THR A 299 -8.80 -1.14 1.91
C THR A 299 -8.40 -2.15 0.84
N LEU A 300 -8.39 -3.43 1.23
CA LEU A 300 -8.10 -4.54 0.34
C LEU A 300 -9.37 -5.36 0.09
N ILE A 301 -9.52 -5.86 -1.14
CA ILE A 301 -10.50 -6.91 -1.46
C ILE A 301 -9.79 -8.12 -2.02
N GLY A 302 -10.06 -9.31 -1.48
CA GLY A 302 -9.42 -10.55 -1.92
C GLY A 302 -10.09 -11.80 -1.38
N CYS A 303 -9.47 -12.95 -1.64
CA CYS A 303 -9.90 -14.26 -1.15
C CYS A 303 -9.02 -14.69 0.02
N VAL A 304 -9.48 -15.58 0.89
CA VAL A 304 -8.64 -16.20 1.92
C VAL A 304 -8.25 -17.62 1.53
N LYS A 305 -6.96 -17.96 1.68
CA LYS A 305 -6.45 -19.33 1.54
C LYS A 305 -5.49 -19.66 2.68
N LEU A 306 -5.44 -20.94 3.04
CA LEU A 306 -4.49 -21.41 4.04
C LEU A 306 -3.12 -21.68 3.40
N TYR A 307 -2.08 -21.01 3.89
CA TYR A 307 -0.69 -21.31 3.54
C TYR A 307 0.01 -21.92 4.75
N LYS A 308 0.45 -23.18 4.61
CA LYS A 308 1.02 -23.97 5.73
C LYS A 308 0.12 -23.98 6.98
N GLY A 309 -1.20 -23.93 6.79
CA GLY A 309 -2.19 -23.92 7.86
C GLY A 309 -2.55 -22.53 8.42
N ALA A 310 -1.87 -21.46 8.01
CA ALA A 310 -2.19 -20.09 8.43
C ALA A 310 -3.06 -19.39 7.37
N PRO A 311 -4.17 -18.73 7.75
CA PRO A 311 -4.96 -17.91 6.83
C PRO A 311 -4.14 -16.78 6.25
N GLN A 312 -4.26 -16.60 4.95
CA GLN A 312 -3.68 -15.49 4.23
C GLN A 312 -4.70 -14.99 3.23
N MET A 313 -4.86 -13.68 3.19
CA MET A 313 -5.50 -13.04 2.06
C MET A 313 -4.62 -13.30 0.81
N GLN A 314 -5.25 -13.57 -0.32
CA GLN A 314 -4.67 -13.92 -1.61
C GLN A 314 -5.46 -13.17 -2.70
N ASP A 315 -4.80 -12.94 -3.83
CA ASP A 315 -5.43 -12.23 -4.95
C ASP A 315 -5.97 -10.86 -4.53
N ALA A 316 -5.33 -10.21 -3.56
CA ALA A 316 -5.85 -8.97 -3.00
C ALA A 316 -5.53 -7.76 -3.87
N LEU A 317 -6.56 -6.94 -4.06
CA LEU A 317 -6.49 -5.66 -4.75
C LEU A 317 -6.60 -4.54 -3.73
N VAL A 318 -5.74 -3.53 -3.84
CA VAL A 318 -5.96 -2.25 -3.15
C VAL A 318 -7.08 -1.52 -3.86
N VAL A 319 -8.19 -1.32 -3.16
CA VAL A 319 -9.37 -0.64 -3.72
C VAL A 319 -9.54 0.77 -3.17
N ASP A 320 -8.95 1.08 -2.02
CA ASP A 320 -8.96 2.43 -1.47
C ASP A 320 -7.69 2.71 -0.68
N VAL A 321 -7.27 3.97 -0.67
CA VAL A 321 -6.07 4.46 0.02
C VAL A 321 -6.35 5.81 0.63
N GLU A 322 -6.34 5.88 1.95
CA GLU A 322 -6.47 7.11 2.71
C GLU A 322 -5.14 7.46 3.38
N SER A 323 -4.72 8.72 3.25
CA SER A 323 -3.53 9.20 3.96
C SER A 323 -3.87 9.43 5.43
N VAL A 324 -3.05 8.89 6.34
CA VAL A 324 -3.22 9.10 7.78
C VAL A 324 -2.42 10.32 8.19
N PRO A 325 -3.05 11.36 8.78
CA PRO A 325 -2.32 12.49 9.33
C PRO A 325 -1.34 12.05 10.43
N ALA A 326 -0.13 12.58 10.37
CA ALA A 326 0.91 12.42 11.38
C ALA A 326 1.14 13.73 12.11
N THR A 327 1.56 13.62 13.37
CA THR A 327 2.00 14.76 14.18
C THR A 327 3.50 14.72 14.35
N VAL A 328 4.14 15.87 14.13
CA VAL A 328 5.57 16.05 14.34
C VAL A 328 5.76 17.31 15.17
N ALA A 329 6.36 17.16 16.35
CA ALA A 329 6.80 18.26 17.18
C ALA A 329 8.32 18.43 17.05
N LEU A 330 8.79 19.67 17.04
CA LEU A 330 10.21 20.00 17.04
C LEU A 330 10.54 20.84 18.27
N SER A 331 11.53 20.41 19.05
CA SER A 331 12.05 21.15 20.21
C SER A 331 13.54 21.44 20.05
N PHE A 332 13.95 22.66 20.40
CA PHE A 332 15.34 23.06 20.47
C PHE A 332 15.48 24.36 21.30
N ASP A 333 16.71 24.70 21.67
CA ASP A 333 17.03 25.96 22.34
C ASP A 333 17.31 27.06 21.30
N GLU A 334 16.33 27.94 21.07
CA GLU A 334 16.40 29.04 20.10
C GLU A 334 17.55 30.04 20.39
N THR A 335 18.05 30.10 21.62
CA THR A 335 19.17 30.97 21.96
C THR A 335 20.50 30.45 21.41
N LYS A 336 20.60 29.13 21.20
CA LYS A 336 21.83 28.43 20.78
C LYS A 336 21.85 28.06 19.31
N GLY A 337 20.71 28.09 18.64
CA GLY A 337 20.63 27.79 17.21
C GLY A 337 19.21 27.84 16.68
N THR A 338 19.06 27.39 15.44
CA THR A 338 17.78 27.26 14.75
C THR A 338 17.61 25.84 14.24
N ALA A 339 16.39 25.30 14.29
CA ALA A 339 16.07 24.05 13.63
C ALA A 339 14.74 24.16 12.87
N SER A 340 14.63 23.40 11.79
CA SER A 340 13.41 23.32 10.97
C SER A 340 13.24 21.92 10.38
N LEU A 341 11.99 21.61 10.03
CA LEU A 341 11.61 20.38 9.34
C LEU A 341 11.33 20.70 7.87
N SER A 342 11.66 19.79 6.97
CA SER A 342 11.29 19.90 5.55
C SER A 342 9.78 19.96 5.34
N LYS A 343 9.01 19.43 6.28
CA LYS A 343 7.54 19.47 6.33
C LYS A 343 7.07 19.45 7.79
N ASN A 344 6.26 20.43 8.18
CA ASN A 344 5.71 20.58 9.54
C ASN A 344 4.18 20.80 9.55
N GLU A 345 3.55 20.91 8.38
CA GLU A 345 2.11 21.02 8.20
C GLU A 345 1.63 19.91 7.26
N ASN A 346 0.41 19.40 7.50
CA ASN A 346 -0.19 18.32 6.71
C ASN A 346 0.76 17.12 6.54
N VAL A 347 1.56 16.84 7.57
CA VAL A 347 2.44 15.67 7.58
C VAL A 347 1.56 14.43 7.58
N MET A 348 1.89 13.48 6.72
CA MET A 348 1.21 12.19 6.64
C MET A 348 2.16 11.13 7.16
N MET A 349 1.63 10.11 7.81
CA MET A 349 2.41 8.96 8.22
C MET A 349 3.04 8.31 6.97
N GLY A 350 4.33 7.98 7.05
CA GLY A 350 5.14 7.51 5.91
C GLY A 350 5.89 8.60 5.14
N ASP A 351 5.62 9.88 5.39
CA ASP A 351 6.41 10.97 4.80
C ASP A 351 7.87 10.92 5.27
N GLU A 352 8.82 11.11 4.36
CA GLU A 352 10.23 11.33 4.72
C GLU A 352 10.44 12.79 5.12
N ILE A 353 10.95 13.00 6.34
CA ILE A 353 11.16 14.32 6.93
C ILE A 353 12.66 14.54 7.15
N THR A 354 13.18 15.67 6.67
CA THR A 354 14.56 16.11 6.90
C THR A 354 14.60 17.19 7.98
N VAL A 355 15.54 17.05 8.91
CA VAL A 355 15.81 18.03 9.97
C VAL A 355 16.99 18.90 9.56
N THR A 356 16.78 20.20 9.46
CA THR A 356 17.86 21.19 9.27
C THR A 356 18.14 21.85 10.60
N ALA A 357 19.39 21.83 11.06
CA ALA A 357 19.80 22.47 12.30
C ALA A 357 21.07 23.31 12.06
N THR A 358 21.03 24.58 12.49
CA THR A 358 22.12 25.55 12.36
C THR A 358 22.41 26.15 13.73
N ALA A 359 23.62 25.95 14.25
CA ALA A 359 24.03 26.53 15.52
C ALA A 359 24.40 28.02 15.36
N ASN A 360 24.12 28.81 16.40
CA ASN A 360 24.59 30.20 16.51
C ASN A 360 26.09 30.24 16.84
N ASP A 361 26.72 31.39 16.64
CA ASP A 361 28.13 31.60 17.00
C ASP A 361 28.39 31.22 18.46
N GLY A 362 29.45 30.43 18.68
CA GLY A 362 29.80 29.91 20.00
C GLY A 362 29.14 28.58 20.36
N PHE A 363 28.26 28.03 19.51
CA PHE A 363 27.58 26.75 19.72
C PHE A 363 27.82 25.76 18.57
N LYS A 364 27.42 24.50 18.77
CA LYS A 364 27.34 23.44 17.75
C LYS A 364 26.16 22.52 18.03
N VAL A 365 25.69 21.80 16.99
CA VAL A 365 24.71 20.72 17.14
C VAL A 365 25.41 19.54 17.81
N ALA A 366 24.89 19.11 18.95
CA ALA A 366 25.36 17.92 19.67
C ALA A 366 24.65 16.66 19.18
N LYS A 367 23.31 16.68 19.18
CA LYS A 367 22.48 15.51 18.91
C LYS A 367 21.17 15.90 18.25
N ILE A 368 20.65 15.03 17.38
CA ILE A 368 19.29 15.10 16.85
C ILE A 368 18.63 13.76 17.14
N THR A 369 17.58 13.77 17.95
CA THR A 369 16.80 12.56 18.28
C THR A 369 15.37 12.68 17.79
N VAL A 370 14.77 11.53 17.45
CA VAL A 370 13.34 11.40 17.18
C VAL A 370 12.78 10.37 18.14
N ALA A 371 11.78 10.77 18.93
CA ALA A 371 11.02 9.86 19.78
C ALA A 371 9.66 9.56 19.12
N ASP A 372 9.23 8.30 19.17
CA ASP A 372 7.86 7.93 18.79
C ASP A 372 6.83 8.29 19.88
N GLY A 373 5.56 7.94 19.67
CA GLY A 373 4.49 8.17 20.65
C GLY A 373 4.59 7.34 21.94
N GLU A 374 5.45 6.32 21.97
CA GLU A 374 5.74 5.50 23.15
C GLU A 374 6.99 5.99 23.91
N GLY A 375 7.73 6.95 23.33
CA GLY A 375 8.95 7.52 23.90
C GLY A 375 10.23 6.77 23.51
N ASN A 376 10.18 5.85 22.54
CA ASN A 376 11.38 5.18 22.04
C ASN A 376 12.19 6.17 21.18
N GLU A 377 13.43 6.44 21.59
CA GLU A 377 14.30 7.41 20.91
C GLU A 377 15.22 6.76 19.87
N THR A 378 15.35 7.42 18.73
CA THR A 378 16.35 7.10 17.69
C THR A 378 17.25 8.30 17.45
N ASP A 379 18.57 8.08 17.46
CA ASP A 379 19.57 9.09 17.10
C ASP A 379 19.68 9.19 15.57
N ILE A 380 19.37 10.37 15.03
CA ILE A 380 19.43 10.69 13.60
C ILE A 380 20.44 11.80 13.30
N THR A 381 21.39 12.07 14.20
CA THR A 381 22.36 13.17 14.07
C THR A 381 23.13 13.11 12.75
N ALA A 382 23.48 11.89 12.30
CA ALA A 382 24.21 11.66 11.06
C ALA A 382 23.30 11.70 9.82
N SER A 383 22.14 11.02 9.84
CA SER A 383 21.23 10.94 8.67
C SER A 383 20.47 12.24 8.44
N LYS A 384 20.10 12.93 9.53
CA LYS A 384 19.21 14.09 9.57
C LYS A 384 17.84 13.84 8.94
N THR A 385 17.47 12.58 8.75
CA THR A 385 16.21 12.17 8.12
C THR A 385 15.55 11.05 8.91
N PHE A 386 14.21 11.04 8.88
CA PHE A 386 13.39 9.98 9.43
C PHE A 386 12.09 9.83 8.61
N VAL A 387 11.43 8.68 8.75
CA VAL A 387 10.09 8.44 8.16
C VAL A 387 9.06 8.68 9.26
N ALA A 388 8.07 9.54 9.00
CA ALA A 388 7.08 9.94 9.99
C ALA A 388 6.19 8.77 10.44
N GLY A 389 6.20 8.46 11.73
CA GLY A 389 5.18 7.66 12.39
C GLY A 389 3.93 8.48 12.70
N LYS A 390 2.96 7.92 13.44
CA LYS A 390 1.73 8.61 13.86
C LYS A 390 2.02 9.84 14.73
N VAL A 391 3.00 9.72 15.63
CA VAL A 391 3.50 10.78 16.51
C VAL A 391 5.03 10.73 16.49
N ASN A 392 5.66 11.89 16.32
CA ASN A 392 7.11 12.03 16.30
C ASN A 392 7.49 13.28 17.08
N ASN A 393 8.41 13.16 18.03
CA ASN A 393 8.97 14.29 18.78
C ASN A 393 10.45 14.41 18.43
N VAL A 394 10.79 15.43 17.65
CA VAL A 394 12.16 15.71 17.22
C VAL A 394 12.79 16.67 18.22
N ASN A 395 13.94 16.29 18.78
CA ASN A 395 14.72 17.17 19.64
C ASN A 395 16.09 17.45 19.00
N VAL A 396 16.46 18.73 18.91
CA VAL A 396 17.78 19.17 18.47
C VAL A 396 18.51 19.78 19.66
N GLU A 397 19.58 19.11 20.08
CA GLU A 397 20.42 19.55 21.18
C GLU A 397 21.58 20.40 20.66
N PHE A 398 21.69 21.63 21.19
CA PHE A 398 22.81 22.52 20.97
C PHE A 398 23.65 22.67 22.25
N VAL A 399 24.97 22.72 22.08
CA VAL A 399 25.95 22.89 23.17
C VAL A 399 27.01 23.91 22.78
N ASP A 400 27.78 24.39 23.76
CA ASP A 400 28.91 25.29 23.49
C ASP A 400 29.90 24.64 22.50
N ALA A 401 30.49 25.44 21.62
CA ALA A 401 31.42 24.94 20.60
C ALA A 401 32.63 24.22 21.22
N SER A 402 33.07 24.70 22.39
CA SER A 402 34.14 24.11 23.20
C SER A 402 33.70 22.92 24.05
N ALA A 403 32.39 22.67 24.21
CA ALA A 403 31.91 21.51 24.95
C ALA A 403 32.39 20.25 24.22
N VAL A 404 33.02 19.34 24.95
CA VAL A 404 33.21 17.99 24.43
C VAL A 404 31.82 17.36 24.39
N VAL A 405 31.47 16.73 23.28
CA VAL A 405 30.18 16.05 23.09
C VAL A 405 30.50 14.59 22.92
N ALA A 406 29.82 13.74 23.68
CA ALA A 406 29.92 12.30 23.52
C ALA A 406 29.56 11.95 22.09
N LYS A 407 30.51 11.38 21.35
CA LYS A 407 30.26 10.86 20.02
C LYS A 407 29.74 9.44 20.10
N THR A 408 28.70 9.15 19.33
CA THR A 408 28.30 7.78 19.02
C THR A 408 28.94 7.36 17.70
N PHE A 409 29.67 6.26 17.71
CA PHE A 409 30.24 5.64 16.52
C PHE A 409 29.36 4.47 16.09
N ASN A 410 28.82 4.53 14.88
CA ASN A 410 27.99 3.47 14.31
C ASN A 410 28.80 2.67 13.29
N VAL A 411 28.75 1.34 13.40
CA VAL A 411 29.45 0.44 12.49
C VAL A 411 28.44 -0.26 11.60
N ALA A 412 28.45 0.08 10.31
CA ALA A 412 27.60 -0.53 9.29
C ALA A 412 28.44 -1.43 8.37
N PHE A 413 28.01 -2.67 8.17
CA PHE A 413 28.74 -3.67 7.38
C PHE A 413 28.34 -3.65 5.90
N ASN A 414 28.57 -2.53 5.23
CA ASN A 414 28.17 -2.32 3.83
C ASN A 414 29.37 -2.23 2.89
N LYS A 415 29.09 -2.19 1.57
CA LYS A 415 30.13 -2.11 0.54
C LYS A 415 31.03 -0.87 0.66
N THR A 416 30.51 0.24 1.15
CA THR A 416 31.24 1.51 1.28
C THR A 416 32.22 1.47 2.44
N ASN A 417 31.84 0.83 3.55
CA ASN A 417 32.62 0.82 4.78
C ASN A 417 33.61 -0.36 4.83
N ASN A 418 33.31 -1.48 4.16
CA ASN A 418 34.19 -2.64 4.08
C ASN A 418 35.29 -2.44 3.03
N ASN A 419 36.56 -2.53 3.42
CA ASN A 419 37.70 -2.28 2.52
C ASN A 419 37.87 -3.31 1.38
N LYS A 420 37.28 -4.50 1.53
CA LYS A 420 37.22 -5.54 0.50
C LYS A 420 36.05 -6.48 0.71
N GLY A 421 35.67 -7.15 -0.38
CA GLY A 421 34.81 -8.31 -0.31
C GLY A 421 35.52 -9.50 0.37
N ASN A 422 34.82 -10.20 1.26
CA ASN A 422 35.25 -11.43 1.90
C ASN A 422 34.14 -12.48 1.79
N SER A 423 34.45 -13.59 1.11
CA SER A 423 33.58 -14.78 1.02
C SER A 423 34.10 -15.97 1.83
N SER A 424 35.18 -15.77 2.59
CA SER A 424 35.77 -16.75 3.50
C SER A 424 35.20 -16.64 4.93
N TYR A 425 35.31 -17.71 5.70
CA TYR A 425 35.03 -17.76 7.14
C TYR A 425 36.30 -17.94 7.98
N SER A 426 37.48 -17.80 7.37
CA SER A 426 38.80 -17.84 8.04
C SER A 426 39.60 -16.55 7.84
N ASP A 427 39.23 -15.75 6.84
CA ASP A 427 39.99 -14.55 6.46
C ASP A 427 39.49 -13.33 7.23
N SER A 428 40.30 -12.27 7.22
CA SER A 428 39.95 -10.98 7.82
C SER A 428 39.86 -9.87 6.77
N PHE A 429 39.07 -8.85 7.09
CA PHE A 429 39.00 -7.59 6.36
C PHE A 429 38.82 -6.43 7.35
N GLU A 430 38.89 -5.19 6.85
CA GLU A 430 38.71 -4.00 7.67
C GLU A 430 37.40 -3.30 7.31
N ASN A 431 36.69 -2.82 8.32
CA ASN A 431 35.54 -1.95 8.18
C ASN A 431 35.91 -0.57 8.74
N THR A 432 35.74 0.49 7.95
CA THR A 432 35.91 1.87 8.40
C THR A 432 34.56 2.55 8.43
N SER A 433 34.06 2.87 9.62
CA SER A 433 32.79 3.59 9.85
C SER A 433 33.03 4.74 10.82
N ASP A 434 32.43 5.91 10.55
CA ASP A 434 32.53 7.13 11.38
C ASP A 434 33.96 7.57 11.74
N GLY A 435 34.92 7.27 10.85
CA GLY A 435 36.34 7.55 11.02
C GLY A 435 37.11 6.51 11.84
N MET A 436 36.43 5.50 12.39
CA MET A 436 37.04 4.40 13.12
C MET A 436 37.20 3.16 12.25
N THR A 437 38.35 2.50 12.37
CA THR A 437 38.62 1.25 11.65
C THR A 437 38.52 0.06 12.58
N PHE A 438 37.81 -0.97 12.16
CA PHE A 438 37.63 -2.23 12.85
C PHE A 438 38.19 -3.37 12.02
N VAL A 439 38.88 -4.31 12.67
CA VAL A 439 39.25 -5.58 12.05
C VAL A 439 38.11 -6.56 12.28
N VAL A 440 37.57 -7.10 11.19
CA VAL A 440 36.55 -8.14 11.19
C VAL A 440 37.21 -9.44 10.75
N SER A 441 37.23 -10.43 11.63
CA SER A 441 37.95 -11.69 11.42
C SER A 441 37.05 -12.90 11.48
N SER A 442 37.28 -13.84 10.54
CA SER A 442 36.51 -15.08 10.41
C SER A 442 35.01 -14.85 10.18
N MET A 443 34.68 -13.75 9.48
CA MET A 443 33.31 -13.42 9.09
C MET A 443 33.20 -13.06 7.62
N ASN A 444 32.08 -13.43 7.00
CA ASN A 444 31.79 -13.33 5.58
C ASN A 444 30.83 -12.16 5.31
N ASN A 445 31.13 -11.33 4.31
CA ASN A 445 30.28 -10.22 3.83
C ASN A 445 29.74 -10.46 2.40
N ASN A 446 29.87 -11.69 1.93
CA ASN A 446 29.51 -12.20 0.60
C ASN A 446 30.08 -11.36 -0.53
N ASN A 447 31.37 -11.06 -0.46
CA ASN A 447 32.03 -10.16 -1.41
C ASN A 447 31.36 -8.77 -1.50
N ASN A 448 31.00 -8.18 -0.35
CA ASN A 448 30.28 -6.91 -0.23
C ASN A 448 28.90 -6.89 -0.90
N GLN A 449 28.21 -8.03 -0.96
CA GLN A 449 26.82 -8.11 -1.45
C GLN A 449 25.79 -8.05 -0.31
N TRP A 450 26.24 -8.06 0.95
CA TRP A 450 25.41 -7.96 2.14
C TRP A 450 25.70 -6.65 2.88
N GLU A 451 24.69 -6.18 3.60
CA GLU A 451 24.75 -5.04 4.54
C GLU A 451 24.94 -5.53 5.99
N TYR A 452 25.51 -6.73 6.15
CA TYR A 452 25.74 -7.45 7.39
C TYR A 452 26.90 -8.44 7.21
N VAL A 453 27.40 -9.00 8.31
CA VAL A 453 28.43 -10.04 8.30
C VAL A 453 27.90 -11.33 8.94
N ARG A 454 28.44 -12.47 8.52
CA ARG A 454 28.11 -13.77 9.11
C ARG A 454 29.34 -14.51 9.59
N ALA A 455 29.24 -15.10 10.78
CA ALA A 455 30.24 -15.96 11.40
C ALA A 455 29.76 -17.41 11.46
N GLY A 456 30.71 -18.34 11.57
CA GLY A 456 30.44 -19.78 11.72
C GLY A 456 30.71 -20.59 10.44
N SER A 457 31.46 -21.68 10.58
CA SER A 457 31.94 -22.49 9.47
C SER A 457 31.40 -23.92 9.54
N LYS A 458 31.08 -24.49 8.38
CA LYS A 458 30.74 -25.91 8.26
C LYS A 458 31.96 -26.84 8.23
N LYS A 459 33.17 -26.27 8.10
CA LYS A 459 34.40 -27.05 7.94
C LYS A 459 35.02 -27.40 9.29
N GLU A 460 35.07 -26.43 10.20
CA GLU A 460 35.76 -26.51 11.49
C GLU A 460 35.18 -25.48 12.47
N ALA A 461 35.49 -25.66 13.76
CA ALA A 461 35.23 -24.67 14.79
C ALA A 461 36.09 -23.41 14.55
N SER A 462 35.61 -22.24 14.97
CA SER A 462 36.25 -20.97 14.65
C SER A 462 36.04 -19.93 15.74
N ILE A 463 37.04 -19.07 15.95
CA ILE A 463 36.92 -17.88 16.79
C ILE A 463 36.79 -16.65 15.88
N ALA A 464 35.57 -16.13 15.78
CA ALA A 464 35.31 -14.91 15.03
C ALA A 464 35.35 -13.69 15.96
N PHE A 465 35.84 -12.56 15.47
CA PHE A 465 35.89 -11.34 16.28
C PHE A 465 35.78 -10.07 15.46
N ILE A 466 35.35 -9.00 16.14
CA ILE A 466 35.36 -7.63 15.63
C ILE A 466 36.04 -6.76 16.68
N VAL A 467 37.06 -6.01 16.27
CA VAL A 467 37.88 -5.22 17.20
C VAL A 467 38.24 -3.87 16.58
N ASN A 468 38.20 -2.79 17.36
CA ASN A 468 38.72 -1.50 16.91
C ASN A 468 40.24 -1.56 16.75
N LYS A 469 40.76 -1.06 15.62
CA LYS A 469 42.18 -1.12 15.27
C LYS A 469 43.01 -0.06 16.02
N THR A 470 42.38 1.05 16.39
CA THR A 470 42.99 2.11 17.20
C THR A 470 42.09 2.38 18.40
N ALA A 471 42.70 2.68 19.54
CA ALA A 471 42.00 3.05 20.77
C ALA A 471 40.97 4.16 20.53
N PHE A 472 39.84 4.09 21.23
CA PHE A 472 38.92 5.23 21.28
C PHE A 472 39.57 6.37 22.05
N GLU A 473 39.52 7.58 21.49
CA GLU A 473 40.15 8.73 22.13
C GLU A 473 39.49 9.06 23.46
N ASN A 474 38.16 9.02 23.56
CA ASN A 474 37.40 9.18 24.80
C ASN A 474 36.97 7.83 25.38
N ALA A 475 36.49 7.85 26.62
CA ALA A 475 35.94 6.66 27.26
C ALA A 475 34.58 6.29 26.61
N ILE A 476 34.30 5.00 26.45
CA ILE A 476 32.99 4.51 25.99
C ILE A 476 32.20 4.08 27.22
N GLY A 477 31.00 4.62 27.38
CA GLY A 477 30.09 4.26 28.48
C GLY A 477 29.14 3.13 28.10
N LYS A 478 28.82 3.00 26.81
CA LYS A 478 27.84 2.02 26.32
C LYS A 478 28.23 1.50 24.94
N THR A 479 27.94 0.23 24.71
CA THR A 479 28.09 -0.40 23.39
C THR A 479 26.82 -1.13 23.02
N SER A 480 26.59 -1.33 21.72
CA SER A 480 25.57 -2.25 21.25
C SER A 480 26.05 -3.14 20.11
N ILE A 481 25.45 -4.33 20.02
CA ILE A 481 25.64 -5.29 18.93
C ILE A 481 24.28 -5.83 18.49
N THR A 482 23.96 -5.69 17.21
CA THR A 482 22.69 -6.17 16.64
C THR A 482 22.88 -7.52 15.97
N ILE A 483 22.12 -8.49 16.45
CA ILE A 483 22.01 -9.83 15.88
C ILE A 483 20.95 -9.80 14.79
N GLY A 484 21.35 -10.17 13.57
CA GLY A 484 20.48 -10.16 12.41
C GLY A 484 19.52 -11.35 12.38
N SER A 485 19.20 -11.77 11.15
CA SER A 485 18.24 -12.82 10.84
C SER A 485 18.67 -14.25 11.23
N LYS A 486 19.89 -14.43 11.74
CA LYS A 486 20.45 -15.75 12.08
C LYS A 486 21.22 -15.76 13.38
N TYR A 487 20.87 -16.68 14.27
CA TYR A 487 21.61 -16.98 15.48
C TYR A 487 21.30 -18.42 15.95
N GLU A 488 22.25 -19.33 15.79
CA GLU A 488 22.13 -20.73 16.24
C GLU A 488 22.83 -20.92 17.58
N ALA A 489 22.11 -20.68 18.69
CA ALA A 489 22.65 -20.70 20.05
C ALA A 489 23.38 -22.01 20.42
N SER A 490 22.93 -23.16 19.89
CA SER A 490 23.55 -24.46 20.17
C SER A 490 24.95 -24.63 19.57
N LEU A 491 25.39 -23.73 18.69
CA LEU A 491 26.71 -23.76 18.04
C LEU A 491 27.63 -22.64 18.56
N VAL A 492 27.24 -21.95 19.63
CA VAL A 492 28.01 -20.84 20.23
C VAL A 492 28.52 -21.30 21.60
N ASN A 493 29.83 -21.56 21.69
CA ASN A 493 30.48 -21.91 22.96
C ASN A 493 30.54 -20.70 23.90
N SER A 494 30.88 -19.53 23.35
CA SER A 494 30.85 -18.28 24.09
C SER A 494 30.65 -17.09 23.15
N PHE A 495 30.04 -16.04 23.70
CA PHE A 495 29.92 -14.75 23.03
C PHE A 495 30.19 -13.64 24.04
N LYS A 496 31.26 -12.88 23.84
CA LYS A 496 31.74 -11.90 24.81
C LYS A 496 32.04 -10.56 24.18
N LEU A 497 31.94 -9.51 24.98
CA LEU A 497 32.66 -8.25 24.80
C LEU A 497 33.86 -8.23 25.76
N VAL A 498 35.04 -7.96 25.24
CA VAL A 498 36.28 -7.77 26.03
C VAL A 498 36.73 -6.32 25.86
N VAL A 499 36.99 -5.65 26.97
CA VAL A 499 37.52 -4.28 27.01
C VAL A 499 38.93 -4.31 27.58
N ALA A 500 39.89 -3.64 26.93
CA ALA A 500 41.29 -3.65 27.34
C ALA A 500 41.96 -2.27 27.19
N SER A 501 43.04 -2.03 27.93
CA SER A 501 43.82 -0.78 27.82
C SER A 501 44.91 -0.83 26.73
N ASP A 502 45.08 -1.97 26.05
CA ASP A 502 46.08 -2.19 25.00
C ASP A 502 45.50 -3.02 23.84
N ASP A 503 46.11 -2.89 22.66
CA ASP A 503 45.67 -3.51 21.40
C ASP A 503 45.90 -5.03 21.34
N GLN A 504 46.78 -5.55 22.20
CA GLN A 504 47.04 -6.98 22.34
C GLN A 504 46.07 -7.67 23.32
N PHE A 505 45.22 -6.89 23.99
CA PHE A 505 44.30 -7.37 25.04
C PHE A 505 45.05 -8.11 26.16
N ALA A 506 46.29 -7.70 26.46
CA ALA A 506 47.07 -8.26 27.55
C ALA A 506 46.62 -7.74 28.93
N ASN A 507 46.08 -6.51 28.97
CA ASN A 507 45.55 -5.87 30.16
C ASN A 507 44.05 -5.63 29.99
N VAL A 508 43.26 -6.66 30.29
CA VAL A 508 41.80 -6.62 30.27
C VAL A 508 41.28 -5.75 31.43
N ILE A 509 40.40 -4.82 31.10
CA ILE A 509 39.70 -3.92 32.03
C ILE A 509 38.43 -4.61 32.53
N GLU A 510 37.58 -5.06 31.61
CA GLU A 510 36.36 -5.80 31.92
C GLU A 510 35.94 -6.73 30.77
N GLU A 511 35.14 -7.75 31.10
CA GLU A 511 34.51 -8.66 30.16
C GLU A 511 33.00 -8.76 30.44
N HIS A 512 32.20 -8.88 29.38
CA HIS A 512 30.76 -9.12 29.48
C HIS A 512 30.39 -10.36 28.69
N ASP A 513 29.63 -11.27 29.31
CA ASP A 513 29.01 -12.42 28.62
C ASP A 513 27.68 -12.00 28.00
N LEU A 514 27.57 -12.20 26.69
CA LEU A 514 26.44 -11.79 25.86
C LEU A 514 25.62 -12.99 25.37
N ALA A 515 26.08 -14.22 25.58
CA ALA A 515 25.50 -15.42 24.98
C ALA A 515 24.02 -15.62 25.38
N SER A 516 23.69 -15.34 26.64
CA SER A 516 22.31 -15.49 27.15
C SER A 516 21.30 -14.48 26.60
N GLN A 517 21.80 -13.33 26.12
CA GLN A 517 20.98 -12.23 25.60
C GLN A 517 20.77 -12.35 24.08
N ALA A 518 21.67 -13.03 23.38
CA ALA A 518 21.68 -13.11 21.93
C ALA A 518 20.56 -13.99 21.36
N LYS A 519 19.72 -13.40 20.50
CA LYS A 519 18.68 -14.08 19.72
C LYS A 519 18.55 -13.42 18.35
N THR A 520 17.93 -14.10 17.40
CA THR A 520 17.62 -13.51 16.09
C THR A 520 16.81 -12.22 16.24
N GLY A 521 17.28 -11.15 15.58
CA GLY A 521 16.60 -9.85 15.54
C GLY A 521 16.76 -8.99 16.79
N THR A 522 17.62 -9.34 17.74
CA THR A 522 17.83 -8.55 18.96
C THR A 522 19.05 -7.64 18.88
N THR A 523 18.95 -6.45 19.47
CA THR A 523 20.11 -5.61 19.80
C THR A 523 20.46 -5.80 21.28
N ILE A 524 21.70 -6.18 21.55
CA ILE A 524 22.23 -6.31 22.90
C ILE A 524 22.96 -5.01 23.23
N THR A 525 22.53 -4.34 24.29
CA THR A 525 23.19 -3.14 24.80
C THR A 525 23.99 -3.50 26.04
N THR A 526 25.25 -3.07 26.10
CA THR A 526 26.17 -3.35 27.20
C THR A 526 26.67 -2.03 27.79
N GLU A 527 26.35 -1.78 29.06
CA GLU A 527 26.94 -0.69 29.86
C GLU A 527 28.37 -1.09 30.26
N ILE A 528 29.31 -0.18 30.04
CA ILE A 528 30.73 -0.33 30.39
C ILE A 528 30.89 0.18 31.82
N THR A 529 31.26 -0.71 32.75
CA THR A 529 31.29 -0.37 34.18
C THR A 529 32.52 0.43 34.58
N THR A 530 33.61 0.31 33.80
CA THR A 530 34.83 1.09 33.99
C THR A 530 35.23 1.82 32.69
N PRO A 531 34.47 2.85 32.28
CA PRO A 531 34.77 3.61 31.07
C PRO A 531 36.19 4.19 31.13
N THR A 532 37.03 3.77 30.20
CA THR A 532 38.46 4.10 30.19
C THR A 532 38.85 4.77 28.89
N LYS A 533 39.47 5.95 29.01
CA LYS A 533 40.03 6.69 27.88
C LYS A 533 41.14 5.86 27.21
N GLY A 534 41.16 5.79 25.88
CA GLY A 534 42.20 5.05 25.16
C GLY A 534 42.00 3.53 25.16
N ALA A 535 40.79 3.03 25.43
CA ALA A 535 40.49 1.60 25.48
C ALA A 535 40.22 0.96 24.10
N TYR A 536 40.39 -0.37 24.06
CA TYR A 536 40.06 -1.26 22.97
C TYR A 536 38.89 -2.17 23.35
N TYR A 537 38.02 -2.46 22.38
CA TYR A 537 36.79 -3.22 22.50
C TYR A 537 36.78 -4.32 21.46
N LYS A 538 36.59 -5.56 21.90
CA LYS A 538 36.58 -6.74 21.05
C LYS A 538 35.38 -7.61 21.35
N TYR A 539 34.49 -7.73 20.37
CA TYR A 539 33.48 -8.78 20.38
C TYR A 539 34.12 -10.09 19.93
N VAL A 540 33.94 -11.16 20.70
CA VAL A 540 34.49 -12.50 20.44
C VAL A 540 33.37 -13.52 20.42
N LEU A 541 33.29 -14.29 19.35
CA LEU A 541 32.40 -15.43 19.16
C LEU A 541 33.25 -16.69 19.02
N ASP A 542 33.18 -17.57 20.02
CA ASP A 542 33.74 -18.92 19.94
C ASP A 542 32.65 -19.88 19.44
N LEU A 543 32.85 -20.42 18.25
CA LEU A 543 31.82 -21.14 17.50
C LEU A 543 32.23 -22.58 17.25
N GLU A 544 31.30 -23.50 17.48
CA GLU A 544 31.43 -24.88 17.06
C GLU A 544 31.37 -25.02 15.53
N LYS A 545 31.77 -26.20 15.04
CA LYS A 545 31.57 -26.56 13.64
C LYS A 545 30.07 -26.79 13.38
N GLY A 546 29.49 -25.99 12.49
CA GLY A 546 28.10 -26.14 12.07
C GLY A 546 27.89 -27.16 10.95
N SER A 547 26.63 -27.41 10.60
CA SER A 547 26.26 -28.14 9.37
C SER A 547 26.22 -27.23 8.13
N GLY A 548 26.01 -25.93 8.35
CA GLY A 548 26.03 -24.86 7.36
C GLY A 548 27.05 -23.76 7.69
N ASN A 549 27.23 -22.84 6.75
CA ASN A 549 28.06 -21.65 6.95
C ASN A 549 27.18 -20.47 7.40
N GLY A 550 27.74 -19.56 8.20
CA GLY A 550 27.13 -18.27 8.52
C GLY A 550 25.86 -18.39 9.34
N PHE A 551 25.93 -19.13 10.45
CA PHE A 551 24.81 -19.37 11.36
C PHE A 551 24.68 -18.32 12.49
N VAL A 552 25.62 -17.37 12.57
CA VAL A 552 25.49 -16.15 13.38
C VAL A 552 25.62 -14.93 12.45
N GLU A 553 24.64 -14.03 12.46
CA GLU A 553 24.62 -12.80 11.67
C GLU A 553 24.71 -11.57 12.58
N ILE A 554 25.64 -10.65 12.27
CA ILE A 554 25.78 -9.36 12.93
C ILE A 554 25.50 -8.27 11.90
N SER A 555 24.52 -7.40 12.17
CA SER A 555 24.07 -6.37 11.22
C SER A 555 24.62 -4.98 11.51
N ALA A 556 24.84 -4.63 12.77
CA ALA A 556 25.37 -3.33 13.17
C ALA A 556 26.01 -3.37 14.57
N LEU A 557 26.88 -2.40 14.85
CA LEU A 557 27.40 -2.09 16.19
C LEU A 557 27.24 -0.61 16.49
N SER A 558 27.18 -0.24 17.77
CA SER A 558 27.41 1.13 18.21
C SER A 558 28.35 1.21 19.42
N PHE A 559 29.07 2.32 19.54
CA PHE A 559 29.91 2.67 20.68
C PHE A 559 29.60 4.11 21.06
N GLU A 560 29.11 4.35 22.27
CA GLU A 560 28.69 5.65 22.78
C GLU A 560 29.70 6.13 23.82
N GLU A 561 30.35 7.26 23.52
CA GLU A 561 31.26 7.91 24.46
C GLU A 561 30.54 8.33 25.75
N VAL A 562 31.28 8.32 26.85
CA VAL A 562 30.88 8.99 28.10
C VAL A 562 31.92 10.07 28.40
N LEU A 563 31.42 11.24 28.79
CA LEU A 563 32.23 12.43 29.07
C LEU A 563 32.59 12.56 30.55
#